data_AF-A0A2A5A090-F1
#
_entry.id   AF-A0A2A5A090-F1
#
_cell.length_a   1.000
_cell.length_b   1.000
_cell.length_c   1.000
_cell.angle_alpha   90.00
_cell.angle_beta   90.00
_cell.angle_gamma   90.00
#
_symmetry.space_group_name_H-M   'P 1'
#
loop_
_entity.id
_entity.type
_entity.pdbx_description
1 polymer ?
#
loop_
_entity_poly.entity_id
_entity_poly.type
_entity_poly.pdbx_seq_one_letter_code
_entity_poly.pdbx_strand_id
1 'polypeptide(L)'
;NLYVILIAPPGVGKSEVTKRVDKLWRGIDEHFTGATSLTAAALIDELSAAERTINRPGESPPIVRFNSLKILSNEFGVLMPSYEPIFMNTLADLYDGTLYSEKRRTKNLEIMIKSPQLNLLAATTPDYLGQMLPDGAWEQGFMSRVIMVYNGEQKISSLFKKMPDLKAVEEN
;
A
#
# COMPACT_ATOMS: atom_id res chain seq x y z
N ASN A 1 -9.52 -2.83 5.78
CA ASN A 1 -8.38 -2.40 4.94
C ASN A 1 -7.10 -2.48 5.75
N LEU A 2 -5.93 -2.49 5.09
CA LEU A 2 -4.64 -2.66 5.79
C LEU A 2 -3.57 -1.76 5.17
N TYR A 3 -3.03 -0.86 5.99
CA TYR A 3 -1.92 0.02 5.61
C TYR A 3 -0.69 -0.31 6.45
N VAL A 4 0.41 -0.66 5.77
CA VAL A 4 1.68 -1.01 6.39
C VAL A 4 2.79 -0.17 5.79
N ILE A 5 3.61 0.45 6.64
CA ILE A 5 4.82 1.15 6.25
C ILE A 5 6.03 0.49 6.90
N LEU A 6 6.94 -0.03 6.08
CA LEU A 6 8.23 -0.58 6.50
C LEU A 6 9.24 0.56 6.63
N ILE A 7 9.71 0.83 7.85
CA ILE A 7 10.62 1.94 8.15
C ILE A 7 11.98 1.36 8.54
N ALA A 8 13.01 1.63 7.75
CA ALA A 8 14.37 1.23 8.11
C ALA A 8 15.44 2.05 7.37
N PRO A 9 16.70 2.06 7.81
CA PRO A 9 17.79 2.68 7.06
C PRO A 9 17.96 2.12 5.63
N PRO A 10 18.61 2.86 4.71
CA PRO A 10 19.00 2.34 3.40
C PRO A 10 19.85 1.06 3.51
N GLY A 11 19.82 0.21 2.47
CA GLY A 11 20.71 -0.96 2.38
C GLY A 11 20.31 -2.20 3.18
N VAL A 12 19.22 -2.17 3.96
CA VAL A 12 18.79 -3.32 4.80
C VAL A 12 17.87 -4.33 4.10
N GLY A 13 17.67 -4.19 2.79
CA GLY A 13 16.88 -5.15 1.99
C GLY A 13 15.37 -4.90 1.92
N LYS A 14 14.86 -3.72 2.35
CA LYS A 14 13.44 -3.36 2.20
C LYS A 14 12.94 -3.53 0.76
N SER A 15 13.72 -3.05 -0.21
CA SER A 15 13.38 -3.13 -1.64
C SER A 15 13.31 -4.58 -2.14
N GLU A 16 14.04 -5.52 -1.54
CA GLU A 16 13.95 -6.94 -1.90
C GLU A 16 12.66 -7.58 -1.36
N VAL A 17 12.21 -7.17 -0.17
CA VAL A 17 10.91 -7.58 0.36
C VAL A 17 9.79 -7.06 -0.52
N THR A 18 9.79 -5.76 -0.86
CA THR A 18 8.74 -5.16 -1.67
C THR A 18 8.71 -5.73 -3.10
N LYS A 19 9.86 -6.00 -3.73
CA LYS A 19 9.93 -6.72 -5.02
C LYS A 19 9.30 -8.12 -4.97
N ARG A 20 9.52 -8.87 -3.88
CA ARG A 20 8.92 -10.20 -3.70
C ARG A 20 7.40 -10.11 -3.52
N VAL A 21 6.94 -9.12 -2.76
CA VAL A 21 5.49 -8.89 -2.57
C VAL A 21 4.83 -8.43 -3.88
N ASP A 22 5.48 -7.58 -4.67
CA ASP A 22 4.96 -7.15 -5.97
C ASP A 22 4.80 -8.33 -6.93
N LYS A 23 5.82 -9.20 -7.01
CA LYS A 23 5.73 -10.47 -7.77
C LYS A 23 4.58 -11.35 -7.29
N LEU A 24 4.42 -11.49 -5.97
CA LEU A 24 3.32 -12.26 -5.39
C LEU A 24 1.97 -11.65 -5.77
N TRP A 25 1.78 -10.34 -5.59
CA TRP A 25 0.50 -9.69 -5.84
C TRP A 25 0.09 -9.71 -7.30
N ARG A 26 1.04 -9.52 -8.22
CA ARG A 26 0.82 -9.60 -9.66
C ARG A 26 0.64 -11.03 -10.18
N GLY A 27 1.11 -12.02 -9.43
CA GLY A 27 0.94 -13.43 -9.75
C GLY A 27 -0.39 -14.03 -9.30
N ILE A 28 -1.26 -13.26 -8.63
CA ILE A 28 -2.59 -13.74 -8.23
C ILE A 28 -3.62 -13.19 -9.22
N ASP A 29 -4.29 -14.10 -9.93
CA ASP A 29 -5.35 -13.76 -10.86
C ASP A 29 -6.51 -13.00 -10.18
N GLU A 30 -7.17 -12.14 -10.94
CA GLU A 30 -8.31 -11.32 -10.49
C GLU A 30 -8.01 -10.33 -9.34
N HIS A 31 -6.73 -10.10 -9.01
CA HIS A 31 -6.33 -9.04 -8.09
C HIS A 31 -5.71 -7.86 -8.83
N PHE A 32 -6.16 -6.65 -8.48
CA PHE A 32 -5.66 -5.43 -9.08
C PHE A 32 -4.53 -4.83 -8.24
N THR A 33 -3.45 -4.45 -8.92
CA THR A 33 -2.32 -3.72 -8.33
C THR A 33 -2.24 -2.36 -9.01
N GLY A 34 -2.32 -1.29 -8.22
CA GLY A 34 -2.33 0.08 -8.72
C GLY A 34 -0.93 0.62 -9.01
N ALA A 35 -0.88 1.82 -9.59
CA ALA A 35 0.38 2.50 -9.86
C ALA A 35 1.10 2.93 -8.57
N THR A 36 2.42 3.08 -8.64
CA THR A 36 3.27 3.40 -7.49
C THR A 36 3.27 4.89 -7.10
N SER A 37 2.74 5.76 -7.96
CA SER A 37 2.65 7.22 -7.79
C SER A 37 1.29 7.66 -8.29
N LEU A 38 0.43 8.15 -7.39
CA LEU A 38 -0.96 8.50 -7.69
C LEU A 38 -1.36 9.79 -6.98
N THR A 39 -2.18 10.60 -7.65
CA THR A 39 -2.96 11.65 -6.99
C THR A 39 -4.19 11.02 -6.32
N ALA A 40 -4.85 11.74 -5.40
CA ALA A 40 -6.11 11.28 -4.80
C ALA A 40 -7.16 10.93 -5.86
N ALA A 41 -7.24 11.76 -6.91
CA ALA A 41 -8.16 11.55 -8.00
C ALA A 41 -7.87 10.26 -8.78
N ALA A 42 -6.58 10.04 -9.12
CA ALA A 42 -6.16 8.85 -9.85
C ALA A 42 -6.32 7.57 -9.01
N LEU A 43 -6.08 7.63 -7.71
CA LEU A 43 -6.32 6.52 -6.77
C LEU A 43 -7.78 6.06 -6.82
N ILE A 44 -8.72 7.01 -6.76
CA ILE A 44 -10.15 6.69 -6.80
C ILE A 44 -10.58 6.16 -8.17
N ASP A 45 -10.00 6.68 -9.26
CA ASP A 45 -10.28 6.18 -10.60
C ASP A 45 -9.81 4.73 -10.77
N GLU A 46 -8.60 4.40 -10.31
CA GLU A 46 -8.08 3.03 -10.33
C GLU A 46 -8.88 2.09 -9.41
N LEU A 47 -9.25 2.55 -8.21
CA LEU A 47 -10.06 1.75 -7.28
C LEU A 47 -11.45 1.48 -7.87
N SER A 48 -12.08 2.46 -8.50
CA SER A 48 -13.37 2.32 -9.17
C SER A 48 -13.33 1.28 -10.29
N ALA A 49 -12.22 1.23 -11.04
CA ALA A 49 -12.00 0.23 -12.09
C ALA A 49 -11.68 -1.18 -11.56
N ALA A 50 -11.19 -1.30 -10.31
CA ALA A 50 -10.76 -2.55 -9.70
C ALA A 50 -11.92 -3.38 -9.11
N GLU A 51 -12.96 -3.65 -9.90
CA GLU A 51 -14.12 -4.45 -9.45
C GLU A 51 -13.76 -5.94 -9.31
N ARG A 52 -14.13 -6.53 -8.17
CA ARG A 52 -13.99 -7.94 -7.86
C ARG A 52 -15.32 -8.54 -7.43
N THR A 53 -15.51 -9.79 -7.79
CA THR A 53 -16.68 -10.58 -7.39
C THR A 53 -16.20 -11.86 -6.73
N ILE A 54 -16.76 -12.18 -5.57
CA ILE A 54 -16.53 -13.46 -4.89
C ILE A 54 -17.86 -14.17 -4.67
N ASN A 55 -17.83 -15.49 -4.79
CA ASN A 55 -18.95 -16.35 -4.46
C ASN A 55 -18.74 -16.93 -3.06
N ARG A 56 -19.73 -16.73 -2.18
CA ARG A 56 -19.78 -17.22 -0.81
C ARG A 56 -21.03 -18.08 -0.65
N PRO A 57 -20.96 -19.38 -1.02
CA PRO A 57 -22.08 -20.29 -0.87
C PRO A 57 -22.47 -20.38 0.62
N GLY A 58 -23.70 -20.00 0.95
CA GLY A 58 -24.21 -19.99 2.34
C GLY A 58 -24.45 -18.60 2.92
N GLU A 59 -24.01 -17.53 2.26
CA GLU A 59 -24.36 -16.14 2.60
C GLU A 59 -25.52 -15.62 1.73
N SER A 60 -26.27 -14.64 2.25
CA SER A 60 -27.32 -13.93 1.50
C SER A 60 -26.99 -12.42 1.48
N PRO A 61 -26.53 -11.86 0.35
CA PRO A 61 -26.42 -12.47 -0.97
C PRO A 61 -25.18 -13.37 -1.11
N PRO A 62 -25.24 -14.45 -1.93
CA PRO A 62 -24.12 -15.36 -2.14
C PRO A 62 -23.02 -14.75 -3.00
N ILE A 63 -23.35 -13.73 -3.81
CA ILE A 63 -22.39 -13.03 -4.64
C ILE A 63 -22.10 -11.68 -3.99
N VAL A 64 -20.85 -11.46 -3.63
CA VAL A 64 -20.37 -10.20 -3.08
C VAL A 64 -19.53 -9.50 -4.13
N ARG A 65 -19.96 -8.29 -4.51
CA ARG A 65 -19.21 -7.39 -5.41
C ARG A 65 -18.59 -6.27 -4.60
N PHE A 66 -17.33 -5.98 -4.86
CA PHE A 66 -16.57 -4.95 -4.15
C PHE A 66 -15.42 -4.45 -5.02
N ASN A 67 -14.83 -3.32 -4.65
CA ASN A 67 -13.69 -2.76 -5.37
C ASN A 67 -12.43 -2.99 -4.54
N SER A 68 -11.38 -3.53 -5.13
CA SER A 68 -10.22 -4.04 -4.39
C SER A 68 -8.92 -3.71 -5.10
N LEU A 69 -8.18 -2.76 -4.53
CA LEU A 69 -6.91 -2.29 -5.05
C LEU A 69 -5.79 -2.57 -4.05
N LYS A 70 -4.64 -3.00 -4.56
CA LYS A 70 -3.40 -3.13 -3.79
C LYS A 70 -2.39 -2.11 -4.31
N ILE A 71 -1.78 -1.34 -3.42
CA ILE A 71 -0.73 -0.40 -3.77
C ILE A 71 0.53 -0.80 -3.05
N LEU A 72 1.59 -1.01 -3.83
CA LEU A 72 2.91 -1.28 -3.32
C LEU A 72 3.83 -0.14 -3.72
N SER A 73 4.43 0.51 -2.73
CA SER A 73 5.41 1.56 -2.95
C SER A 73 6.75 1.18 -2.36
N ASN A 74 7.77 1.04 -3.23
CA ASN A 74 9.14 0.74 -2.79
C ASN A 74 9.75 1.88 -1.98
N GLU A 75 9.28 3.10 -2.20
CA GLU A 75 9.68 4.31 -1.50
C GLU A 75 8.44 5.16 -1.28
N PHE A 76 8.06 5.38 -0.03
CA PHE A 76 6.85 6.10 0.34
C PHE A 76 6.78 7.49 -0.32
N GLY A 77 7.93 8.14 -0.51
CA GLY A 77 8.03 9.40 -1.23
C GLY A 77 7.67 9.36 -2.71
N VAL A 78 7.69 8.20 -3.36
CA VAL A 78 7.19 8.05 -4.74
C VAL A 78 5.67 8.02 -4.75
N LEU A 79 5.06 7.41 -3.75
CA LEU A 79 3.60 7.40 -3.61
C LEU A 79 3.09 8.78 -3.20
N MET A 80 3.84 9.46 -2.34
CA MET A 80 3.48 10.77 -1.80
C MET A 80 4.75 11.61 -1.63
N PRO A 81 5.12 12.38 -2.67
CA PRO A 81 6.33 13.21 -2.66
C PRO A 81 6.30 14.35 -1.64
N SER A 82 5.10 14.80 -1.30
CA SER A 82 4.82 15.87 -0.35
C SER A 82 3.55 15.55 0.42
N TYR A 83 3.46 16.04 1.66
CA TYR A 83 2.24 15.92 2.44
C TYR A 83 1.05 16.60 1.74
N GLU A 84 0.05 15.81 1.35
CA GLU A 84 -1.17 16.29 0.74
C GLU A 84 -2.38 15.93 1.62
N PRO A 85 -2.99 16.88 2.35
CA PRO A 85 -4.10 16.61 3.26
C PRO A 85 -5.28 15.90 2.60
N ILE A 86 -5.58 16.22 1.33
CA ILE A 86 -6.69 15.62 0.57
C ILE A 86 -6.42 14.13 0.35
N PHE A 87 -5.19 13.78 -0.05
CA PHE A 87 -4.78 12.40 -0.24
C PHE A 87 -4.85 11.60 1.07
N MET A 88 -4.35 12.18 2.16
CA MET A 88 -4.39 11.55 3.49
C MET A 88 -5.80 11.31 4.00
N ASN A 89 -6.68 12.30 3.87
CA ASN A 89 -8.08 12.14 4.24
C ASN A 89 -8.75 11.07 3.37
N THR A 90 -8.46 11.04 2.06
CA THR A 90 -8.97 9.99 1.16
C THR A 90 -8.54 8.60 1.62
N LEU A 91 -7.27 8.40 1.97
CA LEU A 91 -6.78 7.11 2.49
C LEU A 91 -7.45 6.76 3.83
N ALA A 92 -7.66 7.74 4.72
CA ALA A 92 -8.34 7.53 5.99
C ALA A 92 -9.79 7.10 5.79
N ASP A 93 -10.54 7.79 4.93
CA ASP A 93 -11.94 7.47 4.60
C ASP A 93 -12.07 6.07 3.99
N LEU A 94 -11.18 5.73 3.05
CA LEU A 94 -11.15 4.42 2.41
C LEU A 94 -10.86 3.30 3.40
N TYR A 95 -10.11 3.55 4.48
CA TYR A 95 -9.72 2.50 5.43
C TYR A 95 -10.94 1.85 6.11
N ASP A 96 -11.95 2.66 6.42
CA ASP A 96 -13.15 2.22 7.13
C ASP A 96 -14.06 1.34 6.25
N GLY A 97 -13.81 1.31 4.93
CA GLY A 97 -14.49 0.41 3.98
C GLY A 97 -15.97 0.75 3.76
N THR A 98 -16.39 1.95 4.14
CA THR A 98 -17.74 2.46 3.94
C THR A 98 -17.93 2.98 2.52
N LEU A 99 -19.18 3.32 2.16
CA LEU A 99 -19.50 3.92 0.87
C LEU A 99 -18.63 5.16 0.61
N TYR A 100 -17.86 5.14 -0.47
CA TYR A 100 -17.13 6.29 -0.96
C TYR A 100 -17.86 6.91 -2.14
N SER A 101 -18.01 8.24 -2.14
CA SER A 101 -18.61 8.98 -3.25
C SER A 101 -17.87 10.28 -3.50
N GLU A 102 -17.54 10.55 -4.76
CA GLU A 102 -16.88 11.79 -5.18
C GLU A 102 -17.55 12.32 -6.45
N LYS A 103 -17.78 13.64 -6.49
CA LYS A 103 -18.31 14.33 -7.66
C LYS A 103 -17.29 15.31 -8.21
N ARG A 104 -16.79 15.05 -9.42
CA ARG A 104 -15.80 15.92 -10.09
C ARG A 104 -16.45 16.79 -11.15
N ARG A 105 -16.29 18.12 -11.01
CA ARG A 105 -16.85 19.12 -11.93
C ARG A 105 -16.26 19.01 -13.35
N THR A 106 -15.00 18.63 -13.48
CA THR A 106 -14.25 18.68 -14.75
C THR A 106 -14.74 17.67 -15.79
N LYS A 107 -15.43 16.59 -15.38
CA LYS A 107 -15.92 15.53 -16.27
C LYS A 107 -17.41 15.19 -16.12
N ASN A 108 -18.17 15.93 -15.29
CA ASN A 108 -19.50 15.50 -14.82
C ASN A 108 -19.50 14.03 -14.36
N LEU A 109 -18.39 13.58 -13.80
CA LEU A 109 -18.20 12.19 -13.39
C LEU A 109 -18.61 12.08 -11.92
N GLU A 110 -19.57 11.21 -11.67
CA GLU A 110 -20.01 10.82 -10.32
C GLU A 110 -19.48 9.42 -10.07
N ILE A 111 -18.50 9.31 -9.18
CA ILE A 111 -17.91 8.03 -8.77
C ILE A 111 -18.57 7.61 -7.46
N MET A 112 -19.09 6.39 -7.43
CA MET A 112 -19.68 5.78 -6.24
C MET A 112 -19.13 4.37 -6.08
N ILE A 113 -18.44 4.13 -4.96
CA ILE A 113 -17.81 2.85 -4.63
C ILE A 113 -18.46 2.33 -3.35
N LYS A 114 -19.33 1.31 -3.47
CA LYS A 114 -20.15 0.82 -2.36
C LYS A 114 -19.36 0.14 -1.26
N SER A 115 -18.31 -0.59 -1.63
CA SER A 115 -17.50 -1.39 -0.71
C SER A 115 -16.04 -1.31 -1.14
N PRO A 116 -15.34 -0.20 -0.83
CA PRO A 116 -13.95 -0.01 -1.19
C PRO A 116 -13.03 -0.84 -0.30
N GLN A 117 -12.08 -1.49 -0.94
CA GLN A 117 -11.04 -2.27 -0.29
C GLN A 117 -9.68 -1.80 -0.82
N LEU A 118 -8.86 -1.24 0.05
CA LEU A 118 -7.52 -0.76 -0.27
C LEU A 118 -6.51 -1.42 0.66
N ASN A 119 -5.46 -2.01 0.08
CA ASN A 119 -4.28 -2.42 0.81
C ASN A 119 -3.09 -1.58 0.37
N LEU A 120 -2.37 -1.01 1.33
CA LEU A 120 -1.17 -0.23 1.08
C LEU A 120 0.01 -0.90 1.78
N LEU A 121 1.05 -1.20 1.01
CA LEU A 121 2.36 -1.56 1.53
C LEU A 121 3.38 -0.55 1.00
N ALA A 122 4.00 0.22 1.89
CA ALA A 122 5.07 1.12 1.52
C ALA A 122 6.36 0.80 2.28
N ALA A 123 7.50 1.23 1.75
CA ALA A 123 8.76 1.26 2.47
C ALA A 123 9.31 2.69 2.50
N THR A 124 9.92 3.08 3.61
CA THR A 124 10.51 4.42 3.78
C THR A 124 11.75 4.36 4.67
N THR A 125 12.49 5.46 4.71
CA THR A 125 13.55 5.69 5.70
C THR A 125 13.00 6.53 6.86
N PRO A 126 13.57 6.40 8.07
CA PRO A 126 13.20 7.24 9.21
C PRO A 126 13.30 8.73 8.88
N ASP A 127 14.43 9.14 8.27
CA ASP A 127 14.69 10.54 7.92
C ASP A 127 13.65 11.10 6.95
N TYR A 128 13.29 10.34 5.91
CA TYR A 128 12.29 10.79 4.94
C TYR A 128 10.92 10.92 5.58
N LEU A 129 10.53 9.95 6.42
CA LEU A 129 9.25 9.99 7.12
C LEU A 129 9.15 11.22 8.05
N GLY A 130 10.23 11.52 8.77
CA GLY A 130 10.29 12.68 9.66
C GLY A 130 10.25 14.03 8.93
N GLN A 131 10.85 14.13 7.74
CA GLN A 131 10.78 15.34 6.91
C GLN A 131 9.42 15.53 6.24
N MET A 132 8.78 14.42 5.90
CA MET A 132 7.54 14.41 5.11
C MET A 132 6.30 14.72 5.96
N LEU A 133 6.28 14.33 7.24
CA LEU A 133 5.14 14.55 8.14
C LEU A 133 5.31 15.84 8.97
N PRO A 134 4.46 16.87 8.79
CA PRO A 134 4.50 18.06 9.63
C PRO A 134 4.02 17.77 11.06
N ASP A 135 4.35 18.67 11.98
CA ASP A 135 3.86 18.62 13.35
C ASP A 135 2.32 18.56 13.38
N GLY A 136 1.78 17.53 14.03
CA GLY A 136 0.34 17.24 14.09
C GLY A 136 -0.19 16.25 13.03
N ALA A 137 0.56 15.97 11.94
CA ALA A 137 0.15 14.94 10.97
C ALA A 137 0.21 13.51 11.56
N TRP A 138 1.08 13.31 12.55
CA TRP A 138 1.19 12.05 13.31
C TRP A 138 -0.11 11.66 14.03
N GLU A 139 -0.90 12.65 14.44
CA GLU A 139 -2.17 12.45 15.14
C GLU A 139 -3.37 12.47 14.19
N GLN A 140 -3.14 12.66 12.89
CA GLN A 140 -4.19 12.73 11.89
C GLN A 140 -4.76 11.34 11.57
N GLY A 141 -5.99 11.32 11.04
CA GLY A 141 -6.77 10.11 10.80
C GLY A 141 -6.09 9.04 9.93
N PHE A 142 -5.18 9.41 9.03
CA PHE A 142 -4.41 8.44 8.25
C PHE A 142 -3.38 7.71 9.11
N MET A 143 -2.51 8.44 9.81
CA MET A 143 -1.41 7.86 10.56
C MET A 143 -1.87 6.91 11.68
N SER A 144 -3.04 7.18 12.28
CA SER A 144 -3.64 6.27 13.28
C SER A 144 -4.10 4.92 12.72
N ARG A 145 -4.22 4.79 11.40
CA ARG A 145 -4.62 3.56 10.69
C ARG A 145 -3.44 2.83 10.05
N VAL A 146 -2.23 3.38 10.17
CA VAL A 146 -1.01 2.80 9.58
C VAL A 146 -0.26 1.96 10.61
N ILE A 147 0.05 0.73 10.24
CA ILE A 147 0.98 -0.11 10.98
C ILE A 147 2.40 0.25 10.54
N MET A 148 3.15 0.86 11.44
CA MET A 148 4.55 1.20 11.24
C MET A 148 5.45 0.08 11.75
N VAL A 149 6.18 -0.56 10.84
CA VAL A 149 7.14 -1.63 11.17
C VAL A 149 8.53 -1.06 11.08
N TYR A 150 9.17 -0.81 12.22
CA TYR A 150 10.48 -0.19 12.30
C TYR A 150 11.60 -1.23 12.50
N ASN A 151 12.72 -1.05 11.79
CA ASN A 151 13.98 -1.73 12.06
C ASN A 151 15.13 -0.71 12.05
N GLY A 152 15.80 -0.55 13.20
CA GLY A 152 16.96 0.34 13.34
C GLY A 152 18.30 -0.31 12.99
N GLU A 153 18.37 -1.62 12.78
CA GLU A 153 19.62 -2.31 12.51
C GLU A 153 20.11 -2.08 11.09
N GLN A 154 21.29 -1.45 10.95
CA GLN A 154 22.04 -1.48 9.71
C GLN A 154 22.88 -2.76 9.64
N LYS A 155 22.41 -3.75 8.88
CA LYS A 155 23.25 -4.90 8.52
C LYS A 155 24.17 -4.50 7.37
N ILE A 156 25.37 -4.02 7.69
CA ILE A 156 26.44 -3.81 6.72
C ILE A 156 27.01 -5.18 6.34
N SER A 157 26.51 -5.78 5.26
CA SER A 157 27.19 -6.93 4.65
C SER A 157 28.32 -6.42 3.76
N SER A 158 29.55 -6.87 4.00
CA SER A 158 30.67 -6.60 3.10
C SER A 158 30.32 -7.03 1.68
N LEU A 159 30.58 -6.17 0.68
CA LEU A 159 30.43 -6.48 -0.75
C LEU A 159 31.24 -7.72 -1.16
N PHE A 160 32.28 -8.05 -0.40
CA PHE A 160 33.19 -9.17 -0.64
C PHE A 160 32.92 -10.39 0.26
N LYS A 161 31.79 -10.40 1.00
CA LYS A 161 31.43 -11.56 1.81
C LYS A 161 31.10 -12.72 0.85
N LYS A 162 31.96 -13.74 0.79
CA LYS A 162 31.69 -14.98 0.04
C LYS A 162 30.30 -15.48 0.43
N MET A 163 29.44 -15.70 -0.57
CA MET A 163 28.16 -16.39 -0.33
C MET A 163 28.48 -17.75 0.30
N PRO A 164 27.79 -18.14 1.38
CA PRO A 164 27.93 -19.50 1.89
C PRO A 164 27.52 -20.48 0.79
N ASP A 165 28.31 -21.54 0.65
CA ASP A 165 28.13 -22.55 -0.38
C ASP A 165 26.75 -23.20 -0.21
N LEU A 166 25.87 -23.03 -1.20
CA LEU A 166 24.46 -23.46 -1.15
C LEU A 166 24.30 -25.00 -1.06
N LYS A 167 25.39 -25.76 -1.09
CA LYS A 167 25.42 -27.23 -1.02
C LYS A 167 25.32 -27.80 0.40
N ALA A 168 25.38 -26.99 1.45
CA ALA A 168 25.38 -27.48 2.83
C ALA A 168 23.98 -27.60 3.48
N VAL A 169 22.90 -27.38 2.72
CA VAL A 169 21.51 -27.36 3.25
C VAL A 169 20.70 -28.59 2.85
N GLU A 170 21.25 -29.50 2.03
CA GLU A 170 20.57 -30.75 1.63
C GLU A 170 20.90 -31.95 2.54
N GLU A 171 21.74 -31.77 3.56
CA GLU A 171 22.04 -32.81 4.57
C GLU A 171 21.70 -32.29 5.97
N ASN A 172 20.42 -32.33 6.33
CA ASN A 172 19.90 -32.54 7.71
C ASN A 172 18.38 -32.71 7.69
#